data_AF-A0A956ZDB9-F1
#
_entry.id   AF-A0A956ZDB9-F1
#
_cell.length_a   1.000
_cell.length_b   1.000
_cell.length_c   1.000
_cell.angle_alpha   90.00
_cell.angle_beta   90.00
_cell.angle_gamma   90.00
#
_symmetry.space_group_name_H-M   'P 1'
#
loop_
_entity.id
_entity.type
_entity.pdbx_description
1 polymer ?
#
loop_
_entity_poly.entity_id
_entity_poly.type
_entity_poly.pdbx_seq_one_letter_code
_entity_poly.pdbx_strand_id
1 'polypeptide(L)'
;MSRFCICALAAVLIALAPALSLEAQTKTSLFLVKPYVQLGNNPAHSNKLEILWFSQKKSGFKLYFRQANSDEDSKWRQSESIKITLQPTSQMKPYYRYAGSIESTGPGQPIEYRVDFANKTLFKKVVTSRKSKEQSYTFALAGDVGAGSFGQKGNTFQIHKLKPNLYLIPGDISYN
;
A
#
# COMPACT_ATOMS: atom_id res chain seq x y z
N MET A 1 -34.53 -16.36 66.66
CA MET A 1 -33.41 -17.28 66.96
C MET A 1 -33.60 -18.55 66.13
N SER A 2 -32.50 -19.20 65.69
CA SER A 2 -32.39 -20.36 64.76
C SER A 2 -32.09 -19.95 63.30
N ARG A 3 -30.84 -19.69 62.90
CA ARG A 3 -29.69 -20.57 62.54
C ARG A 3 -29.86 -21.43 61.28
N PHE A 4 -29.23 -20.95 60.21
CA PHE A 4 -28.44 -21.60 59.14
C PHE A 4 -28.87 -22.95 58.55
N CYS A 5 -29.01 -22.97 57.22
CA CYS A 5 -28.41 -24.00 56.39
C CYS A 5 -27.99 -23.39 55.03
N ILE A 6 -26.70 -23.51 54.71
CA ILE A 6 -26.04 -23.15 53.45
C ILE A 6 -25.89 -24.43 52.60
N CYS A 7 -25.65 -24.25 51.28
CA CYS A 7 -25.27 -25.21 50.22
C CYS A 7 -26.46 -25.65 49.34
N ALA A 8 -26.45 -25.62 48.01
CA ALA A 8 -25.41 -25.42 46.99
C ALA A 8 -26.11 -24.91 45.70
N LEU A 9 -25.62 -23.86 45.03
CA LEU A 9 -24.71 -23.90 43.87
C LEU A 9 -25.10 -24.92 42.76
N ALA A 10 -25.69 -24.42 41.68
CA ALA A 10 -25.48 -24.96 40.34
C ALA A 10 -25.62 -23.81 39.32
N ALA A 11 -24.46 -23.36 38.84
CA ALA A 11 -24.33 -22.37 37.79
C ALA A 11 -24.59 -23.00 36.42
N VAL A 12 -25.36 -22.33 35.57
CA VAL A 12 -25.35 -22.59 34.12
C VAL A 12 -25.06 -21.26 33.42
N LEU A 13 -23.77 -20.98 33.23
CA LEU A 13 -23.29 -19.98 32.28
C LEU A 13 -23.43 -20.58 30.88
N ILE A 14 -24.40 -20.12 30.09
CA ILE A 14 -24.41 -20.37 28.65
C ILE A 14 -23.44 -19.36 28.03
N ALA A 15 -22.17 -19.75 27.94
CA ALA A 15 -21.18 -19.01 27.15
C ALA A 15 -21.48 -19.26 25.67
N LEU A 16 -22.26 -18.37 25.07
CA LEU A 16 -22.43 -18.29 23.61
C LEU A 16 -21.14 -17.70 23.04
N ALA A 17 -20.14 -18.54 22.78
CA ALA A 17 -18.96 -18.12 22.03
C ALA A 17 -19.39 -17.93 20.57
N PRO A 18 -19.37 -16.72 19.98
CA PRO A 18 -19.41 -16.62 18.55
C PRO A 18 -18.13 -17.27 18.04
N ALA A 19 -18.30 -18.39 17.32
CA ALA A 19 -17.25 -18.96 16.51
C ALA A 19 -16.74 -17.84 15.59
N LEU A 20 -15.56 -17.30 15.92
CA LEU A 20 -14.75 -16.54 15.00
C LEU A 20 -14.41 -17.52 13.88
N SER A 21 -15.27 -17.54 12.86
CA SER A 21 -15.00 -18.19 11.59
C SER A 21 -13.82 -17.47 10.98
N LEU A 22 -12.62 -17.96 11.28
CA LEU A 22 -11.40 -17.56 10.62
C LEU A 22 -11.47 -18.17 9.22
N GLU A 23 -12.22 -17.52 8.33
CA GLU A 23 -12.13 -17.80 6.90
C GLU A 23 -10.71 -17.44 6.48
N ALA A 24 -9.82 -18.43 6.51
CA ALA A 24 -8.58 -18.44 5.77
C ALA A 24 -8.94 -18.48 4.28
N GLN A 25 -9.46 -17.37 3.77
CA GLN A 25 -9.67 -17.18 2.35
C GLN A 25 -8.27 -17.09 1.75
N THR A 26 -7.84 -18.14 1.06
CA THR A 26 -6.75 -18.13 0.09
C THR A 26 -7.15 -17.18 -1.05
N LYS A 27 -7.15 -15.90 -0.74
CA LYS A 27 -7.44 -14.81 -1.66
C LYS A 27 -6.29 -14.79 -2.65
N THR A 28 -6.49 -15.38 -3.83
CA THR A 28 -5.61 -15.14 -4.98
C THR A 28 -5.50 -13.63 -5.13
N SER A 29 -4.36 -13.07 -4.70
CA SER A 29 -4.16 -11.63 -4.72
C SER A 29 -4.23 -11.17 -6.17
N LEU A 30 -5.15 -10.26 -6.47
CA LEU A 30 -5.23 -9.64 -7.79
C LEU A 30 -3.96 -8.85 -8.13
N PHE A 31 -3.14 -8.53 -7.12
CA PHE A 31 -1.81 -7.96 -7.29
C PHE A 31 -0.73 -9.04 -7.24
N LEU A 32 0.10 -9.12 -8.27
CA LEU A 32 1.42 -9.78 -8.20
C LEU A 32 2.39 -8.94 -7.38
N VAL A 33 2.38 -7.63 -7.60
CA VAL A 33 3.11 -6.64 -6.80
C VAL A 33 2.10 -5.58 -6.38
N LYS A 34 2.02 -5.35 -5.05
CA LYS A 34 1.11 -4.36 -4.47
C LYS A 34 1.42 -2.95 -4.99
N PRO A 35 0.41 -2.06 -5.06
CA PRO A 35 0.65 -0.68 -5.45
C PRO A 35 1.73 0.02 -4.61
N TYR A 36 2.66 0.69 -5.29
CA TYR A 36 3.69 1.52 -4.69
C TYR A 36 3.90 2.81 -5.50
N VAL A 37 4.48 3.81 -4.85
CA VAL A 37 4.68 5.14 -5.42
C VAL A 37 6.09 5.29 -5.96
N GLN A 38 6.23 6.02 -7.06
CA GLN A 38 7.51 6.48 -7.59
C GLN A 38 7.39 7.91 -8.14
N LEU A 39 8.52 8.54 -8.43
CA LEU A 39 8.54 9.92 -8.96
C LEU A 39 7.94 10.01 -10.39
N GLY A 40 7.97 8.90 -11.13
CA GLY A 40 7.61 8.86 -12.55
C GLY A 40 8.62 9.59 -13.44
N ASN A 41 8.38 9.63 -14.75
CA ASN A 41 9.23 10.35 -15.70
C ASN A 41 8.72 11.79 -15.92
N ASN A 42 8.59 12.57 -14.85
CA ASN A 42 8.04 13.93 -14.88
C ASN A 42 8.89 14.90 -14.06
N PRO A 43 10.15 15.19 -14.46
CA PRO A 43 11.04 16.05 -13.69
C PRO A 43 10.48 17.48 -13.52
N ALA A 44 9.75 17.99 -14.51
CA ALA A 44 9.17 19.33 -14.50
C ALA A 44 7.92 19.50 -13.61
N HIS A 45 7.25 18.42 -13.21
CA HIS A 45 5.93 18.49 -12.56
C HIS A 45 5.96 18.00 -11.11
N SER A 46 6.59 18.75 -10.21
CA SER A 46 6.78 18.38 -8.79
C SER A 46 5.50 17.91 -8.07
N ASN A 47 4.32 18.36 -8.52
CA ASN A 47 3.01 17.98 -8.00
C ASN A 47 2.48 16.61 -8.44
N LYS A 48 3.11 15.94 -9.41
CA LYS A 48 2.71 14.61 -9.90
C LYS A 48 3.59 13.50 -9.33
N LEU A 49 2.96 12.37 -9.03
CA LEU A 49 3.58 11.10 -8.66
C LEU A 49 2.95 9.97 -9.49
N GLU A 50 3.69 8.88 -9.66
CA GLU A 50 3.18 7.70 -10.37
C GLU A 50 2.98 6.53 -9.40
N ILE A 51 1.83 5.88 -9.50
CA ILE A 51 1.51 4.66 -8.77
C ILE A 51 1.69 3.48 -9.72
N LEU A 52 2.55 2.53 -9.33
CA LEU A 52 2.81 1.30 -10.06
C LEU A 52 2.26 0.09 -9.33
N TRP A 53 1.70 -0.84 -10.09
CA TRP A 53 1.36 -2.17 -9.61
C TRP A 53 1.39 -3.19 -10.75
N PHE A 54 1.36 -4.47 -10.39
CA PHE A 54 1.45 -5.55 -11.36
C PHE A 54 0.32 -6.56 -11.12
N SER A 55 -0.29 -7.06 -12.19
CA SER A 55 -1.38 -8.03 -12.14
C SER A 55 -1.38 -8.96 -13.35
N GLN A 56 -1.93 -10.16 -13.20
CA GLN A 56 -2.24 -11.05 -14.33
C GLN A 56 -3.55 -10.66 -15.05
N LYS A 57 -4.35 -9.76 -14.48
CA LYS A 57 -5.53 -9.22 -15.15
C LYS A 57 -5.11 -8.10 -16.10
N LYS A 58 -5.72 -8.05 -17.29
CA LYS A 58 -5.45 -7.07 -18.35
C LYS A 58 -6.18 -5.74 -18.14
N SER A 59 -7.37 -5.76 -17.54
CA SER A 59 -8.23 -4.59 -17.34
C SER A 59 -9.07 -4.72 -16.08
N GLY A 60 -9.80 -3.66 -15.73
CA GLY A 60 -10.75 -3.64 -14.60
C GLY A 60 -10.26 -2.89 -13.36
N PHE A 61 -8.98 -2.50 -13.33
CA PHE A 61 -8.45 -1.63 -12.28
C PHE A 61 -8.79 -0.16 -12.52
N LYS A 62 -9.09 0.54 -11.44
CA LYS A 62 -9.24 2.00 -11.40
C LYS A 62 -8.37 2.56 -10.29
N LEU A 63 -7.76 3.71 -10.53
CA LEU A 63 -6.94 4.43 -9.56
C LEU A 63 -7.69 5.71 -9.17
N TYR A 64 -7.87 5.90 -7.87
CA TYR A 64 -8.46 7.12 -7.32
C TYR A 64 -7.52 7.76 -6.32
N PHE A 65 -7.59 9.08 -6.20
CA PHE A 65 -6.80 9.84 -5.24
C PHE A 65 -7.57 11.06 -4.72
N ARG A 66 -7.21 11.49 -3.52
CA ARG A 66 -7.69 12.72 -2.88
C ARG A 66 -6.60 13.30 -1.99
N GLN A 67 -6.77 14.55 -1.60
CA GLN A 67 -5.93 15.15 -0.59
C GLN A 67 -6.33 14.56 0.78
N ALA A 68 -5.36 14.13 1.59
CA ALA A 68 -5.66 13.34 2.79
C ALA A 68 -6.20 14.18 3.97
N ASN A 69 -5.84 15.48 3.99
CA ASN A 69 -6.19 16.41 5.07
C ASN A 69 -7.34 17.35 4.71
N SER A 70 -7.95 17.19 3.54
CA SER A 70 -9.08 18.01 3.15
C SER A 70 -10.37 17.41 3.74
N ASP A 71 -11.33 18.27 4.08
CA ASP A 71 -12.59 17.89 4.75
C ASP A 71 -13.28 16.71 4.04
N GLU A 72 -14.13 15.98 4.76
CA GLU A 72 -14.78 14.73 4.32
C GLU A 72 -15.41 14.80 2.90
N ASP A 73 -15.73 16.00 2.41
CA ASP A 73 -16.23 16.32 1.07
C ASP A 73 -15.21 16.30 -0.08
N SER A 74 -13.96 15.91 0.20
CA SER A 74 -12.91 15.79 -0.81
C SER A 74 -13.16 14.58 -1.70
N LYS A 75 -14.01 14.79 -2.72
CA LYS A 75 -14.42 13.76 -3.67
C LYS A 75 -13.19 13.07 -4.26
N TRP A 76 -13.21 11.74 -4.21
CA TRP A 76 -12.22 10.90 -4.88
C TRP A 76 -12.14 11.28 -6.36
N ARG A 77 -10.96 11.71 -6.80
CA ARG A 77 -10.68 11.98 -8.21
C ARG A 77 -10.14 10.69 -8.83
N GLN A 78 -10.66 10.31 -9.98
CA GLN A 78 -10.08 9.22 -10.74
C GLN A 78 -8.84 9.72 -11.48
N SER A 79 -7.79 8.89 -11.55
CA SER A 79 -6.65 9.17 -12.42
C SER A 79 -7.12 9.24 -13.88
N GLU A 80 -6.65 10.25 -14.60
CA GLU A 80 -7.06 10.53 -15.99
C GLU A 80 -6.68 9.40 -16.95
N SER A 81 -5.52 8.78 -16.72
CA SER A 81 -5.07 7.65 -17.52
C SER A 81 -4.25 6.67 -16.70
N ILE A 82 -4.42 5.38 -17.02
CA ILE A 82 -3.59 4.30 -16.50
C ILE A 82 -2.95 3.61 -17.71
N LYS A 83 -1.64 3.74 -17.84
CA LYS A 83 -0.86 3.03 -18.85
C LYS A 83 -0.74 1.57 -18.43
N ILE A 84 -1.11 0.68 -19.34
CA ILE A 84 -1.05 -0.77 -19.14
C ILE A 84 -0.03 -1.33 -20.13
N THR A 85 0.97 -2.07 -19.64
CA THR A 85 2.02 -2.64 -20.48
C THR A 85 2.19 -4.11 -20.17
N LEU A 86 1.98 -4.97 -21.18
CA LEU A 86 2.26 -6.40 -21.08
C LEU A 86 3.76 -6.61 -20.83
N GLN A 87 4.06 -7.46 -19.86
CA GLN A 87 5.41 -7.94 -19.54
C GLN A 87 5.48 -9.40 -19.99
N PRO A 88 6.03 -9.66 -21.19
CA PRO A 88 6.27 -11.04 -21.62
C PRO A 88 7.39 -11.64 -20.77
N THR A 89 7.26 -12.91 -20.43
CA THR A 89 8.27 -13.64 -19.65
C THR A 89 8.19 -15.11 -20.01
N SER A 90 9.34 -15.76 -20.08
CA SER A 90 9.48 -17.21 -20.33
C SER A 90 9.35 -18.03 -19.05
N GLN A 91 9.52 -17.40 -17.88
CA GLN A 91 9.61 -18.10 -16.59
C GLN A 91 8.29 -18.17 -15.83
N MET A 92 7.31 -17.33 -16.19
CA MET A 92 5.99 -17.30 -15.54
C MET A 92 4.90 -16.88 -16.52
N LYS A 93 3.63 -16.95 -16.08
CA LYS A 93 2.52 -16.42 -16.88
C LYS A 93 2.74 -14.93 -17.17
N PRO A 94 2.53 -14.47 -18.41
CA PRO A 94 2.62 -13.04 -18.72
C PRO A 94 1.73 -12.21 -17.79
N TYR A 95 2.19 -11.02 -17.48
CA TYR A 95 1.52 -10.12 -16.55
C TYR A 95 1.56 -8.69 -17.07
N TYR A 96 0.78 -7.81 -16.46
CA TYR A 96 0.62 -6.43 -16.87
C TYR A 96 1.18 -5.51 -15.79
N ARG A 97 2.06 -4.59 -16.21
CA ARG A 97 2.44 -3.43 -15.42
C ARG A 97 1.40 -2.34 -15.63
N TYR A 98 0.89 -1.81 -14.54
CA TYR A 98 0.02 -0.64 -14.51
C TYR A 98 0.81 0.56 -14.00
N ALA A 99 0.60 1.71 -14.62
CA ALA A 99 1.17 2.99 -14.22
C ALA A 99 0.09 4.08 -14.33
N GLY A 100 -0.31 4.65 -13.20
CA GLY A 100 -1.28 5.74 -13.15
C GLY A 100 -0.75 6.93 -12.38
N SER A 101 -1.10 8.13 -12.82
CA SER A 101 -0.65 9.38 -12.19
C SER A 101 -1.61 9.85 -11.11
N ILE A 102 -1.07 10.38 -10.02
CA ILE A 102 -1.81 11.10 -8.97
C ILE A 102 -1.17 12.47 -8.76
N GLU A 103 -1.98 13.43 -8.31
CA GLU A 103 -1.55 14.83 -8.20
C GLU A 103 -1.92 15.44 -6.85
N SER A 104 -1.00 16.18 -6.27
CA SER A 104 -1.24 16.99 -5.06
C SER A 104 -1.66 18.42 -5.39
N THR A 105 -2.33 19.06 -4.45
CA THR A 105 -2.60 20.51 -4.47
C THR A 105 -1.38 21.37 -4.18
N GLY A 106 -0.28 20.79 -3.66
CA GLY A 106 0.96 21.50 -3.37
C GLY A 106 2.10 20.58 -2.91
N PRO A 107 3.31 21.12 -2.71
CA PRO A 107 4.48 20.34 -2.32
C PRO A 107 4.45 19.87 -0.86
N GLY A 108 4.94 18.65 -0.61
CA GLY A 108 4.99 18.03 0.72
C GLY A 108 3.62 17.67 1.32
N GLN A 109 2.56 17.72 0.53
CA GLN A 109 1.19 17.51 0.96
C GLN A 109 0.81 16.02 0.94
N PRO A 110 0.04 15.52 1.92
CA PRO A 110 -0.36 14.12 1.95
C PRO A 110 -1.49 13.82 0.96
N ILE A 111 -1.27 12.85 0.09
CA ILE A 111 -2.25 12.34 -0.88
C ILE A 111 -2.67 10.94 -0.42
N GLU A 112 -3.98 10.71 -0.27
CA GLU A 112 -4.52 9.36 -0.13
C GLU A 112 -4.87 8.83 -1.50
N TYR A 113 -4.42 7.62 -1.83
CA TYR A 113 -4.83 6.93 -3.06
C TYR A 113 -5.41 5.56 -2.75
N ARG A 114 -6.25 5.08 -3.67
CA ARG A 114 -6.78 3.72 -3.64
C ARG A 114 -6.80 3.11 -5.03
N VAL A 115 -6.67 1.79 -5.06
CA VAL A 115 -6.83 0.99 -6.27
C VAL A 115 -8.05 0.10 -6.10
N ASP A 116 -9.00 0.27 -7.00
CA ASP A 116 -10.26 -0.46 -7.04
C ASP A 116 -10.24 -1.47 -8.19
N PHE A 117 -10.91 -2.60 -8.01
CA PHE A 117 -11.20 -3.57 -9.07
C PHE A 117 -12.65 -4.01 -8.95
N ALA A 118 -13.40 -4.01 -10.05
CA ALA A 118 -14.83 -4.34 -10.05
C ALA A 118 -15.61 -3.56 -8.96
N ASN A 119 -15.32 -2.26 -8.82
CA ASN A 119 -15.90 -1.34 -7.83
C ASN A 119 -15.64 -1.70 -6.35
N LYS A 120 -14.71 -2.62 -6.06
CA LYS A 120 -14.24 -2.92 -4.71
C LYS A 120 -12.85 -2.35 -4.50
N THR A 121 -12.66 -1.62 -3.40
CA THR A 121 -11.32 -1.18 -2.98
C THR A 121 -10.47 -2.36 -2.54
N LEU A 122 -9.34 -2.54 -3.22
CA LEU A 122 -8.39 -3.62 -2.92
C LEU A 122 -7.15 -3.13 -2.18
N PHE A 123 -6.81 -1.86 -2.36
CA PHE A 123 -5.63 -1.25 -1.76
C PHE A 123 -5.90 0.23 -1.48
N LYS A 124 -5.39 0.73 -0.36
CA LYS A 124 -5.46 2.14 0.02
C LYS A 124 -4.20 2.54 0.79
N LYS A 125 -3.63 3.72 0.51
CA LYS A 125 -2.43 4.21 1.20
C LYS A 125 -2.35 5.74 1.14
N VAL A 126 -1.71 6.32 2.15
CA VAL A 126 -1.32 7.73 2.16
C VAL A 126 0.15 7.85 1.79
N VAL A 127 0.46 8.81 0.91
CA VAL A 127 1.82 9.18 0.49
C VAL A 127 2.00 10.68 0.59
N THR A 128 3.23 11.14 0.66
CA THR A 128 3.54 12.58 0.65
C THR A 128 3.95 12.99 -0.76
N SER A 129 3.41 14.10 -1.27
CA SER A 129 3.84 14.68 -2.53
C SER A 129 5.30 15.15 -2.45
N ARG A 130 5.93 15.41 -3.61
CA ARG A 130 7.32 15.86 -3.61
C ARG A 130 7.42 17.18 -2.88
N LYS A 131 8.42 17.28 -2.01
CA LYS A 131 8.75 18.51 -1.29
C LYS A 131 9.36 19.54 -2.24
N SER A 132 9.17 20.82 -1.94
CA SER A 132 9.85 21.92 -2.63
C SER A 132 11.29 22.06 -2.13
N LYS A 133 12.09 22.92 -2.78
CA LYS A 133 13.49 23.18 -2.40
C LYS A 133 13.62 23.90 -1.06
N GLU A 134 12.55 24.56 -0.59
CA GLU A 134 12.49 25.28 0.68
C GLU A 134 12.12 24.37 1.86
N GLN A 135 11.63 23.15 1.61
CA GLN A 135 11.23 22.21 2.64
C GLN A 135 12.38 21.25 2.96
N SER A 136 12.66 21.02 4.26
CA SER A 136 13.67 20.05 4.68
C SER A 136 13.42 18.67 4.07
N TYR A 137 14.45 18.08 3.49
CA TYR A 137 14.36 16.84 2.73
C TYR A 137 15.22 15.75 3.36
N THR A 138 14.65 14.56 3.54
CA THR A 138 15.38 13.38 3.99
C THR A 138 15.32 12.31 2.91
N PHE A 139 16.45 11.69 2.62
CA PHE A 139 16.50 10.54 1.73
C PHE A 139 17.33 9.42 2.36
N ALA A 140 17.02 8.19 1.97
CA ALA A 140 17.85 7.03 2.26
C ALA A 140 18.42 6.49 0.94
N LEU A 141 19.67 6.06 0.98
CA LEU A 141 20.37 5.43 -0.13
C LEU A 141 20.77 4.01 0.28
N ALA A 142 20.49 3.03 -0.56
CA ALA A 142 20.99 1.67 -0.37
C ALA A 142 21.31 1.04 -1.73
N GLY A 143 22.49 0.41 -1.83
CA GLY A 143 22.82 -0.52 -2.91
C GLY A 143 22.50 -1.95 -2.50
N ASP A 144 22.60 -2.88 -3.45
CA ASP A 144 22.58 -4.31 -3.22
C ASP A 144 21.39 -4.77 -2.35
N VAL A 145 20.18 -4.48 -2.80
CA VAL A 145 18.97 -4.75 -2.01
C VAL A 145 18.29 -6.06 -2.39
N GLY A 146 18.77 -6.73 -3.45
CA GLY A 146 18.09 -7.89 -4.05
C GLY A 146 18.31 -9.24 -3.36
N ALA A 147 19.28 -9.38 -2.44
CA ALA A 147 19.71 -10.71 -1.95
C ALA A 147 18.82 -11.27 -0.82
N GLY A 148 18.03 -10.43 -0.15
CA GLY A 148 17.11 -10.84 0.92
C GLY A 148 17.78 -11.34 2.20
N SER A 149 19.06 -11.01 2.42
CA SER A 149 19.82 -11.46 3.61
C SER A 149 19.25 -10.87 4.90
N PHE A 150 19.58 -11.47 6.06
CA PHE A 150 19.15 -10.96 7.36
C PHE A 150 19.63 -9.50 7.59
N GLY A 151 20.89 -9.20 7.25
CA GLY A 151 21.44 -7.85 7.34
C GLY A 151 20.70 -6.85 6.45
N GLN A 152 20.38 -7.22 5.21
CA GLN A 152 19.60 -6.36 4.30
C GLN A 152 18.19 -6.09 4.85
N LYS A 153 17.50 -7.11 5.37
CA LYS A 153 16.19 -6.94 6.02
C LYS A 153 16.28 -5.98 7.22
N GLY A 154 17.33 -6.09 8.02
CA GLY A 154 17.63 -5.16 9.12
C GLY A 154 17.78 -3.72 8.63
N ASN A 155 18.56 -3.49 7.57
CA ASN A 155 18.75 -2.17 6.98
C ASN A 155 17.43 -1.60 6.43
N THR A 156 16.68 -2.38 5.64
CA THR A 156 15.37 -1.99 5.11
C THR A 156 14.39 -1.64 6.23
N PHE A 157 14.41 -2.38 7.34
CA PHE A 157 13.57 -2.09 8.51
C PHE A 157 13.91 -0.75 9.16
N GLN A 158 15.20 -0.43 9.32
CA GLN A 158 15.61 0.88 9.86
C GLN A 158 15.23 2.02 8.92
N ILE A 159 15.44 1.86 7.61
CA ILE A 159 15.00 2.83 6.60
C ILE A 159 13.49 3.05 6.68
N HIS A 160 12.71 1.98 6.84
CA HIS A 160 11.27 2.07 7.00
C HIS A 160 10.86 2.88 8.24
N LYS A 161 11.54 2.69 9.37
CA LYS A 161 11.30 3.47 10.60
C LYS A 161 11.59 4.96 10.44
N LEU A 162 12.64 5.29 9.70
CA LEU A 162 13.05 6.67 9.43
C LEU A 162 12.04 7.42 8.54
N LYS A 163 11.22 6.70 7.76
CA LYS A 163 10.20 7.28 6.85
C LYS A 163 10.78 8.41 5.97
N PRO A 164 11.86 8.16 5.21
CA PRO A 164 12.47 9.20 4.38
C PRO A 164 11.49 9.69 3.31
N ASN A 165 11.73 10.90 2.79
CA ASN A 165 10.96 11.45 1.67
C ASN A 165 11.27 10.77 0.34
N LEU A 166 12.47 10.18 0.21
CA LEU A 166 12.89 9.38 -0.92
C LEU A 166 13.74 8.20 -0.47
N TYR A 167 13.49 7.04 -1.07
CA TYR A 167 14.38 5.91 -0.99
C TYR A 167 14.99 5.67 -2.37
N LEU A 168 16.30 5.82 -2.46
CA LEU A 168 17.06 5.70 -3.70
C LEU A 168 17.83 4.37 -3.70
N ILE A 169 17.65 3.61 -4.78
CA ILE A 169 18.39 2.38 -5.04
C ILE A 169 19.07 2.55 -6.41
N PRO A 170 20.40 2.73 -6.47
CA PRO A 170 21.10 3.09 -7.71
C PRO A 170 21.35 1.89 -8.63
N GLY A 171 21.13 0.65 -8.17
CA GLY A 171 21.38 -0.58 -8.91
C GLY A 171 21.06 -1.82 -8.09
N ASP A 172 21.25 -3.00 -8.68
CA ASP A 172 21.20 -4.31 -7.99
C ASP A 172 19.95 -4.54 -7.14
N ILE A 173 18.80 -4.29 -7.78
CA ILE A 173 17.45 -4.39 -7.21
C ILE A 173 16.98 -5.86 -7.19
N SER A 174 17.45 -6.67 -8.13
CA SER A 174 17.21 -8.11 -8.21
C SER A 174 18.40 -8.81 -8.87
N TYR A 175 18.67 -10.05 -8.47
CA TYR A 175 19.79 -10.85 -9.00
C TYR A 175 19.26 -12.06 -9.79
N ASN A 176 18.16 -11.87 -10.52
CA ASN A 176 17.37 -12.92 -11.16
C ASN A 176 17.56 -12.94 -12.67
#